data_AF-N1Z6I2-F1
#
_entry.id   AF-N1Z6I2-F1
#
_cell.length_a   1.000
_cell.length_b   1.000
_cell.length_c   1.000
_cell.angle_alpha   90.00
_cell.angle_beta   90.00
_cell.angle_gamma   90.00
#
_symmetry.space_group_name_H-M   'P 1'
#
loop_
_entity.id
_entity.type
_entity.pdbx_description
1 polymer ?
#
loop_
_entity_poly.entity_id
_entity_poly.type
_entity_poly.pdbx_seq_one_letter_code
_entity_poly.pdbx_strand_id
1 'polypeptide(L)'
;MSENKKYQQAITQAKENLTDLKERGASAIGGDVLEFMDTLFTPEEIAESDLRVAIIGEIIKARQEKGISQKKLEELSGVKQPIIARMEKGNTSPQIDTILKVLLPLGKTLAVVPLETK
;
A
#
# COMPACT_ATOMS: atom_id res chain seq x y z
N MET A 1 3.15 52.69 21.81
CA MET A 1 3.41 51.53 20.92
C MET A 1 2.41 51.64 19.78
N SER A 2 2.82 52.12 18.61
CA SER A 2 1.91 52.31 17.48
C SER A 2 1.53 50.94 16.94
N GLU A 3 0.25 50.59 16.98
CA GLU A 3 -0.23 49.33 16.43
C GLU A 3 0.24 49.22 14.97
N ASN A 4 0.94 48.12 14.67
CA ASN A 4 1.52 47.91 13.35
C ASN A 4 0.38 47.82 12.33
N LYS A 5 0.16 48.91 11.57
CA LYS A 5 -0.95 49.05 10.62
C LYS A 5 -1.03 47.88 9.63
N LYS A 6 0.11 47.28 9.27
CA LYS A 6 0.18 46.08 8.42
C LYS A 6 -0.38 44.84 9.12
N TYR A 7 -0.11 44.71 10.42
CA TYR A 7 -0.66 43.62 11.24
C TYR A 7 -2.18 43.74 11.36
N GLN A 8 -2.70 44.94 11.62
CA GLN A 8 -4.15 45.15 11.68
C GLN A 8 -4.83 44.87 10.33
N GLN A 9 -4.22 45.28 9.22
CA GLN A 9 -4.71 44.96 7.87
C GLN A 9 -4.72 43.44 7.61
N ALA A 10 -3.69 42.71 8.02
CA ALA A 10 -3.62 41.25 7.87
C ALA A 10 -4.72 40.55 8.69
N ILE A 11 -5.00 41.01 9.91
CA ILE A 11 -6.07 40.46 10.75
C ILE A 11 -7.46 40.74 10.14
N THR A 12 -7.69 41.93 9.60
CA THR A 12 -8.95 42.26 8.91
C THR A 12 -9.14 41.37 7.69
N GLN A 13 -8.11 41.23 6.84
CA GLN A 13 -8.18 40.35 5.66
C GLN A 13 -8.43 38.89 6.04
N ALA A 14 -7.79 38.40 7.11
CA ALA A 14 -8.00 37.03 7.58
C ALA A 14 -9.44 36.80 8.07
N LYS A 15 -10.04 37.80 8.73
CA LYS A 15 -11.46 37.74 9.14
C LYS A 15 -12.40 37.76 7.94
N GLU A 16 -12.13 38.59 6.94
CA GLU A 16 -12.91 38.62 5.69
C GLU A 16 -12.85 37.29 4.96
N ASN A 17 -11.66 36.70 4.83
CA ASN A 17 -11.49 35.38 4.22
C ASN A 17 -12.21 34.27 4.99
N LEU A 18 -12.22 34.33 6.33
CA LEU A 18 -12.94 33.38 7.17
C LEU A 18 -14.46 33.50 7.02
N THR A 19 -14.96 34.72 6.85
CA THR A 19 -16.37 34.99 6.58
C THR A 19 -16.75 34.49 5.18
N ASP A 20 -15.95 34.77 4.14
CA ASP A 20 -16.14 34.23 2.78
C ASP A 20 -16.16 32.70 2.78
N LEU A 21 -15.25 32.04 3.52
CA LEU A 21 -15.22 30.58 3.65
C LEU A 21 -16.52 30.02 4.26
N LYS A 22 -17.06 30.70 5.28
CA LYS A 22 -18.29 30.29 5.97
C LYS A 22 -19.54 30.57 5.14
N GLU A 23 -19.59 31.70 4.44
CA GLU A 23 -20.70 32.11 3.57
C GLU A 23 -20.76 31.26 2.29
N ARG A 24 -19.60 30.91 1.73
CA ARG A 24 -19.52 29.97 0.61
C ARG A 24 -20.06 28.60 0.96
N GLY A 25 -20.17 28.26 2.25
CA GLY A 25 -20.73 26.99 2.73
C GLY A 25 -20.15 25.79 2.00
N ALA A 26 -18.90 25.92 1.55
CA ALA A 26 -18.36 25.06 0.52
C ALA A 26 -18.01 23.72 1.16
N SER A 27 -18.99 22.82 1.23
CA SER A 27 -18.69 21.44 0.87
C SER A 27 -17.81 21.53 -0.37
N ALA A 28 -16.62 20.94 -0.31
CA ALA A 28 -15.76 20.88 -1.48
C ALA A 28 -16.61 20.46 -2.69
N ILE A 29 -16.36 21.07 -3.86
CA ILE A 29 -17.13 20.76 -5.07
C ILE A 29 -17.00 19.26 -5.43
N GLY A 30 -15.96 18.58 -4.92
CA GLY A 30 -15.82 17.13 -4.95
C GLY A 30 -16.43 16.43 -3.73
N GLY A 31 -16.95 15.22 -3.96
CA GLY A 31 -17.41 14.34 -2.88
C GLY A 31 -16.29 13.92 -1.92
N ASP A 32 -16.63 13.06 -0.96
CA ASP A 32 -15.64 12.52 -0.03
C ASP A 32 -14.61 11.70 -0.80
N VAL A 33 -13.34 12.11 -0.69
CA VAL A 33 -12.21 11.45 -1.37
C VAL A 33 -12.02 10.03 -0.85
N LEU A 34 -12.34 9.77 0.43
CA LEU A 34 -12.29 8.43 1.01
C LEU A 34 -13.40 7.56 0.43
N GLU A 35 -14.64 8.05 0.35
CA GLU A 35 -15.72 7.30 -0.30
C GLU A 35 -15.40 7.02 -1.77
N PHE A 36 -14.83 8.00 -2.49
CA PHE A 36 -14.37 7.79 -3.86
C PHE A 36 -13.27 6.72 -3.94
N MET A 37 -12.27 6.77 -3.05
CA MET A 37 -11.19 5.79 -3.00
C MET A 37 -11.71 4.37 -2.73
N ASP A 38 -12.73 4.23 -1.88
CA ASP A 38 -13.38 2.95 -1.60
C ASP A 38 -14.12 2.39 -2.82
N THR A 39 -14.53 3.24 -3.77
CA THR A 39 -15.13 2.82 -5.05
C THR A 39 -14.12 2.47 -6.15
N LEU A 40 -12.82 2.72 -5.95
CA LEU A 40 -11.81 2.53 -7.00
C LEU A 40 -11.54 1.06 -7.33
N PHE A 41 -11.81 0.16 -6.41
CA PHE A 41 -11.54 -1.27 -6.56
C PHE A 41 -12.80 -2.08 -6.32
N THR A 42 -13.00 -3.09 -7.16
CA THR A 42 -14.01 -4.12 -6.93
C THR A 42 -13.65 -4.98 -5.72
N PRO A 43 -14.63 -5.60 -5.03
CA PRO A 43 -14.36 -6.55 -3.96
C PRO A 43 -13.41 -7.68 -4.38
N GLU A 44 -13.49 -8.11 -5.64
CA GLU A 44 -12.63 -9.13 -6.23
C GLU A 44 -11.18 -8.66 -6.36
N GLU A 45 -10.94 -7.43 -6.80
CA GLU A 45 -9.59 -6.84 -6.90
C GLU A 45 -8.96 -6.64 -5.52
N ILE A 46 -9.76 -6.25 -4.53
CA ILE A 46 -9.31 -6.13 -3.13
C ILE A 46 -8.90 -7.51 -2.61
N ALA A 47 -9.75 -8.53 -2.80
CA ALA A 47 -9.45 -9.89 -2.36
C ALA A 47 -8.20 -10.48 -3.04
N GLU A 48 -8.01 -10.23 -4.34
CA GLU A 48 -6.79 -10.63 -5.06
C GLU A 48 -5.55 -9.93 -4.48
N SER A 49 -5.64 -8.63 -4.22
CA SER A 49 -4.57 -7.83 -3.63
C SER A 49 -4.19 -8.35 -2.24
N ASP A 50 -5.18 -8.59 -1.37
CA ASP A 50 -4.97 -9.11 -0.03
C ASP A 50 -4.30 -10.49 -0.05
N LEU A 51 -4.75 -11.38 -0.95
CA LEU A 51 -4.14 -12.70 -1.11
C LEU A 51 -2.68 -12.59 -1.57
N ARG A 52 -2.38 -11.68 -2.50
CA ARG A 52 -1.02 -11.43 -2.97
C ARG A 52 -0.12 -10.94 -1.85
N VAL A 53 -0.60 -9.99 -1.03
CA VAL A 53 0.11 -9.48 0.14
C VAL A 53 0.37 -10.60 1.15
N ALA A 54 -0.61 -11.46 1.42
CA ALA A 54 -0.47 -12.58 2.33
C ALA A 54 0.62 -13.59 1.87
N ILE A 55 0.60 -13.97 0.59
CA ILE A 55 1.59 -14.91 0.02
C ILE A 55 3.00 -14.31 0.10
N ILE A 56 3.19 -13.07 -0.33
CA ILE A 56 4.50 -12.41 -0.33
C ILE A 56 4.98 -12.20 1.12
N GLY A 57 4.09 -11.81 2.02
CA GLY A 57 4.38 -11.64 3.44
C GLY A 57 4.89 -12.95 4.06
N GLU A 58 4.25 -14.08 3.76
CA GLU A 58 4.68 -15.39 4.27
C GLU A 58 6.04 -15.82 3.70
N ILE A 59 6.34 -15.51 2.44
CA ILE A 59 7.68 -15.74 1.85
C ILE A 59 8.74 -14.92 2.58
N ILE A 60 8.49 -13.63 2.80
CA ILE A 60 9.43 -12.73 3.50
C ILE A 60 9.67 -13.23 4.92
N LYS A 61 8.60 -13.58 5.63
CA LYS A 61 8.65 -14.10 6.99
C LYS A 61 9.47 -15.39 7.06
N ALA A 62 9.15 -16.39 6.24
CA ALA A 62 9.89 -17.65 6.20
C ALA A 62 11.37 -17.46 5.84
N ARG A 63 11.68 -16.49 4.96
CA ARG A 63 13.06 -16.12 4.64
C ARG A 63 13.80 -15.52 5.84
N GLN A 64 13.14 -14.60 6.55
CA GLN A 64 13.70 -13.94 7.74
C GLN A 64 13.87 -14.92 8.91
N GLU A 65 12.90 -15.81 9.14
CA GLU A 65 12.98 -16.86 10.18
C GLU A 65 14.16 -17.81 9.95
N LYS A 66 14.49 -18.11 8.69
CA LYS A 66 15.70 -18.87 8.32
C LYS A 66 16.99 -18.04 8.33
N GLY A 67 16.91 -16.73 8.56
CA GLY A 67 18.07 -15.84 8.57
C GLY A 67 18.80 -15.72 7.23
N ILE A 68 18.14 -16.00 6.10
CA ILE A 68 18.78 -16.00 4.78
C ILE A 68 18.58 -14.67 4.05
N SER A 69 19.62 -14.21 3.34
CA SER A 69 19.54 -13.05 2.46
C SER A 69 18.83 -13.39 1.14
N GLN A 70 18.40 -12.37 0.41
CA GLN A 70 17.84 -12.56 -0.95
C GLN A 70 18.86 -13.21 -1.90
N LYS A 71 20.15 -12.89 -1.75
CA LYS A 71 21.23 -13.52 -2.54
C LYS A 71 21.38 -14.99 -2.17
N LYS A 72 21.28 -15.34 -0.89
CA LYS A 72 21.31 -16.74 -0.47
C LYS A 72 20.09 -17.52 -0.97
N LEU A 73 18.93 -16.87 -0.99
CA LEU A 73 17.72 -17.45 -1.57
C LEU A 73 17.85 -17.67 -3.09
N GLU A 74 18.57 -16.81 -3.82
CA GLU A 74 18.90 -17.07 -5.24
C GLU A 74 19.67 -18.36 -5.41
N GLU A 75 20.71 -18.58 -4.60
CA GLU A 75 21.53 -19.80 -4.66
C GLU A 75 20.70 -21.07 -4.40
N LEU A 76 19.69 -20.97 -3.54
CA LEU A 76 18.86 -22.11 -3.13
C LEU A 76 17.68 -22.37 -4.07
N SER A 77 17.06 -21.32 -4.62
CA SER A 77 15.86 -21.40 -5.46
C SER A 77 16.17 -21.41 -6.97
N GLY A 78 17.36 -20.98 -7.37
CA GLY A 78 17.71 -20.71 -8.76
C GLY A 78 17.03 -19.47 -9.35
N VAL A 79 16.29 -18.70 -8.54
CA VAL A 79 15.62 -17.45 -8.96
C VAL A 79 16.54 -16.27 -8.70
N LYS A 80 16.77 -15.44 -9.72
CA LYS A 80 17.68 -14.29 -9.62
C LYS A 80 17.27 -13.30 -8.52
N GLN A 81 18.23 -12.81 -7.74
CA GLN A 81 18.01 -11.87 -6.65
C GLN A 81 17.19 -10.63 -7.07
N PRO A 82 17.40 -9.99 -8.24
CA PRO A 82 16.54 -8.88 -8.65
C PRO A 82 15.07 -9.26 -8.84
N ILE A 83 14.77 -10.51 -9.22
CA ILE A 83 13.40 -11.03 -9.33
C ILE A 83 12.81 -11.20 -7.93
N ILE A 84 13.55 -11.83 -7.01
CA ILE A 84 13.15 -11.99 -5.61
C ILE A 84 12.88 -10.62 -4.98
N ALA A 85 13.76 -9.64 -5.18
CA ALA A 85 13.61 -8.31 -4.61
C ALA A 85 12.40 -7.54 -5.16
N ARG A 86 12.10 -7.65 -6.46
CA ARG A 86 10.90 -7.03 -7.05
C ARG A 86 9.62 -7.70 -6.58
N MET A 87 9.65 -9.02 -6.46
CA MET A 87 8.55 -9.82 -5.92
C MET A 87 8.26 -9.43 -4.46
N GLU A 88 9.27 -9.37 -3.60
CA GLU A 88 9.10 -8.96 -2.18
C GLU A 88 8.61 -7.53 -2.02
N LYS A 89 8.90 -6.63 -2.98
CA LYS A 89 8.40 -5.25 -2.99
C LYS A 89 6.98 -5.10 -3.55
N GLY A 90 6.42 -6.14 -4.17
CA GLY A 90 5.12 -6.06 -4.85
C GLY A 90 5.13 -5.32 -6.19
N ASN A 91 6.32 -4.97 -6.73
CA ASN A 91 6.44 -4.21 -7.97
C ASN A 91 6.09 -5.02 -9.23
N THR A 92 6.10 -6.35 -9.12
CA THR A 92 5.81 -7.27 -10.23
C THR A 92 5.01 -8.44 -9.70
N SER A 93 4.00 -8.89 -10.45
CA SER A 93 3.32 -10.16 -10.16
C SER A 93 4.22 -11.32 -10.57
N PRO A 94 4.75 -12.13 -9.64
CA PRO A 94 5.55 -13.30 -9.98
C PRO A 94 4.68 -14.40 -10.59
N GLN A 95 5.26 -15.19 -11.50
CA GLN A 95 4.59 -16.40 -11.98
C GLN A 95 4.52 -17.46 -10.88
N ILE A 96 3.51 -18.33 -10.93
CA ILE A 96 3.33 -19.44 -9.98
C ILE A 96 4.61 -20.28 -9.86
N ASP A 97 5.23 -20.64 -10.98
CA ASP A 97 6.50 -21.39 -11.01
C ASP A 97 7.62 -20.72 -10.22
N THR A 98 7.67 -19.38 -10.24
CA THR A 98 8.69 -18.61 -9.50
C THR A 98 8.40 -18.63 -8.00
N ILE A 99 7.13 -18.49 -7.62
CA ILE A 99 6.69 -18.61 -6.22
C ILE A 99 7.07 -20.00 -5.68
N LEU A 100 6.74 -21.06 -6.41
CA LEU A 100 7.03 -22.44 -5.99
C LEU A 100 8.54 -22.70 -5.83
N LYS A 101 9.38 -22.21 -6.76
CA LYS A 101 10.85 -22.31 -6.64
C LYS A 101 11.39 -21.60 -5.41
N VAL A 102 10.79 -20.47 -5.02
CA VAL A 102 11.19 -19.70 -3.83
C VAL A 102 10.70 -20.36 -2.54
N LEU A 103 9.48 -20.91 -2.53
CA LEU A 103 8.89 -21.58 -1.36
C LEU A 103 9.60 -22.90 -1.01
N LEU A 104 10.07 -23.65 -2.01
CA LEU A 104 10.73 -24.94 -1.82
C LEU A 104 11.92 -24.91 -0.82
N PRO A 105 12.95 -24.06 -1.00
CA PRO A 105 14.06 -23.95 -0.04
C PRO A 105 13.63 -23.35 1.30
N LEU A 106 12.48 -22.67 1.36
CA LEU A 106 11.87 -22.17 2.59
C LEU A 106 11.07 -23.26 3.33
N GLY A 107 10.89 -24.45 2.75
CA GLY A 107 10.12 -25.53 3.35
C GLY A 107 8.61 -25.26 3.35
N LYS A 108 8.15 -24.48 2.38
CA LYS A 108 6.75 -24.06 2.21
C LYS A 108 6.24 -24.50 0.83
N THR A 109 4.93 -24.50 0.64
CA THR A 109 4.28 -24.74 -0.66
C THR A 109 2.95 -23.99 -0.71
N LEU A 110 2.32 -23.95 -1.89
CA LEU A 110 0.95 -23.48 -2.05
C LEU A 110 -0.03 -24.66 -2.02
N ALA A 111 -1.22 -24.42 -1.49
CA ALA A 111 -2.33 -25.35 -1.50
C ALA A 111 -3.60 -24.65 -1.96
N VAL A 112 -4.46 -25.38 -2.67
CA VAL A 112 -5.79 -24.90 -3.02
C VAL A 112 -6.71 -25.23 -1.85
N VAL A 113 -7.30 -24.21 -1.25
CA VAL A 113 -8.18 -24.32 -0.08
C VAL A 113 -9.55 -23.68 -0.39
N PRO A 114 -10.62 -24.07 0.31
CA PRO A 114 -11.91 -23.38 0.20
C PRO A 114 -11.75 -21.90 0.55
N LEU A 115 -12.50 -21.03 -0.15
CA LEU A 115 -12.57 -19.62 0.22
C LEU A 115 -13.35 -19.49 1.53
N GLU A 116 -12.82 -18.70 2.46
CA GLU A 116 -13.59 -18.30 3.64
C GLU A 116 -14.74 -17.40 3.17
N THR A 117 -15.95 -17.96 3.21
CA THR A 117 -17.17 -17.20 2.94
C THR A 117 -17.44 -16.37 4.19
N LYS A 118 -17.34 -15.04 4.07
CA LYS A 118 -17.86 -14.15 5.12
C LYS A 118 -19.38 -14.21 5.17
#